data_AF-A0A9Q6HNJ5-F1
#
_entry.id   AF-A0A9Q6HNJ5-F1
#
_cell.length_a   1.000
_cell.length_b   1.000
_cell.length_c   1.000
_cell.angle_alpha   90.00
_cell.angle_beta   90.00
_cell.angle_gamma   90.00
#
_symmetry.space_group_name_H-M   'P 1'
#
loop_
_entity.id
_entity.type
_entity.pdbx_description
1 polymer ?
#
loop_
_entity_poly.entity_id
_entity_poly.type
_entity_poly.pdbx_seq_one_letter_code
_entity_poly.pdbx_strand_id
1 'polypeptide(L)'
;MNKLLQSLSALGVSATLVTPNLSAEATDNSIPELKGIKDTVIEKGDDYNLLNGVSAFDKEDGDLTDKITIAGNIDTNKPGQYKVEYKVEDSSGAIDKSIRYIEVK
;
A
#
# COMPACT_ATOMS: atom_id res chain seq x y z
N MET A 1 23.31 -9.85 1.08
CA MET A 1 23.13 -11.30 1.24
C MET A 1 21.86 -11.69 0.49
N ASN A 2 21.95 -12.65 -0.45
CA ASN A 2 20.84 -13.46 -0.99
C ASN A 2 20.02 -12.82 -2.14
N LYS A 3 19.69 -13.46 -3.26
CA LYS A 3 20.00 -14.77 -3.86
C LYS A 3 19.61 -14.70 -5.36
N LEU A 4 20.35 -15.43 -6.19
CA LEU A 4 20.13 -15.72 -7.61
C LEU A 4 18.65 -15.88 -8.03
N LEU A 5 18.29 -15.34 -9.20
CA LEU A 5 17.46 -16.06 -10.17
C LEU A 5 18.24 -16.23 -11.48
N GLN A 6 18.45 -17.49 -11.86
CA GLN A 6 19.17 -17.92 -13.04
C GLN A 6 18.22 -18.20 -14.20
N SER A 7 18.72 -17.86 -15.39
CA SER A 7 18.45 -18.42 -16.73
C SER A 7 17.12 -18.12 -17.43
N LEU A 8 17.23 -17.44 -18.59
CA LEU A 8 16.55 -17.87 -19.82
C LEU A 8 17.38 -17.54 -21.07
N SER A 9 17.79 -18.62 -21.76
CA SER A 9 18.14 -18.77 -23.19
C SER A 9 19.19 -17.87 -23.86
N ALA A 10 20.20 -18.55 -24.40
CA ALA A 10 21.19 -18.08 -25.36
C ALA A 10 20.60 -17.53 -26.68
N LEU A 11 21.29 -16.56 -27.30
CA LEU A 11 21.98 -16.70 -28.59
C LEU A 11 22.70 -15.38 -28.90
N GLY A 12 23.94 -15.47 -29.38
CA GLY A 12 24.88 -14.37 -29.47
C GLY A 12 24.42 -13.19 -30.33
N VAL A 13 24.56 -11.99 -29.78
CA VAL A 13 24.82 -10.74 -30.50
C VAL A 13 25.74 -9.94 -29.59
N SER A 14 26.92 -9.54 -30.08
CA SER A 14 27.80 -8.59 -29.38
C SER A 14 27.09 -7.23 -29.32
N ALA A 15 26.26 -7.04 -28.32
CA ALA A 15 25.74 -5.74 -27.95
C ALA A 15 26.77 -5.08 -27.03
N THR A 16 27.42 -4.04 -27.53
CA THR A 16 28.19 -3.10 -26.70
C THR A 16 27.30 -2.64 -25.55
N LEU A 17 27.63 -3.05 -24.33
CA LEU A 17 26.96 -2.60 -23.12
C LEU A 17 27.28 -1.11 -22.94
N VAL A 18 26.41 -0.25 -23.45
CA VAL A 18 26.24 1.08 -22.87
C VAL A 18 25.69 0.85 -21.48
N THR A 19 26.56 0.83 -20.48
CA THR A 19 26.14 0.85 -19.08
C THR A 19 25.43 2.17 -18.86
N PRO A 20 24.10 2.20 -18.64
CA PRO A 20 23.51 3.41 -18.10
C PRO A 20 24.13 3.56 -16.71
N ASN A 21 24.91 4.63 -16.53
CA ASN A 21 25.44 5.03 -15.24
C ASN A 21 24.26 5.52 -14.39
N LEU A 22 23.39 4.61 -13.95
CA LEU A 22 22.49 4.84 -12.84
C LEU A 22 23.35 4.79 -11.58
N SER A 23 23.95 5.93 -11.26
CA SER A 23 24.30 6.24 -9.89
C SER A 23 22.98 6.48 -9.14
N ALA A 24 22.26 5.40 -8.86
CA ALA A 24 21.17 5.42 -7.91
C ALA A 24 21.83 5.60 -6.55
N GLU A 25 21.87 6.84 -6.06
CA GLU A 25 22.16 7.09 -4.67
C GLU A 25 21.04 6.38 -3.89
N ALA A 26 21.38 5.25 -3.26
CA ALA A 26 20.46 4.57 -2.37
C ALA A 26 20.29 5.49 -1.14
N THR A 27 19.33 6.41 -1.22
CA THR A 27 18.85 7.13 -0.06
C THR A 27 18.10 6.13 0.83
N ASP A 28 18.37 6.16 2.13
CA ASP A 28 17.56 5.38 3.09
C ASP A 28 16.09 5.80 2.92
N ASN A 29 15.23 4.82 2.64
CA ASN A 29 13.79 5.03 2.48
C ASN A 29 13.05 4.09 3.43
N SER A 30 12.20 4.66 4.28
CA SER A 30 11.37 3.91 5.21
C SER A 30 10.10 3.41 4.50
N ILE A 31 9.39 2.49 5.12
CA ILE A 31 8.05 2.11 4.65
C ILE A 31 7.07 3.11 5.30
N PRO A 32 6.09 3.66 4.56
CA PRO A 32 5.07 4.52 5.13
C PRO A 32 4.25 3.78 6.20
N GLU A 33 3.75 4.49 7.19
CA GLU A 33 2.95 3.92 8.28
C GLU A 33 1.48 4.33 8.17
N LEU A 34 0.58 3.36 8.00
CA LEU A 34 -0.87 3.57 8.11
C LEU A 34 -1.33 3.55 9.58
N LYS A 35 -2.18 4.52 9.96
CA LYS A 35 -2.73 4.69 11.30
C LYS A 35 -4.25 4.72 11.28
N GLY A 36 -4.86 4.34 12.42
CA GLY A 36 -6.31 4.40 12.62
C GLY A 36 -7.09 3.25 11.99
N ILE A 37 -6.43 2.26 11.42
CA ILE A 37 -7.09 1.09 10.82
C ILE A 37 -7.29 0.03 11.90
N LYS A 38 -8.52 -0.03 12.41
CA LYS A 38 -8.97 -1.02 13.39
C LYS A 38 -10.33 -1.54 12.97
N ASP A 39 -10.57 -2.81 13.25
CA ASP A 39 -11.89 -3.43 13.04
C ASP A 39 -12.97 -2.66 13.81
N THR A 40 -14.16 -2.59 13.23
CA THR A 40 -15.25 -1.76 13.74
C THR A 40 -16.58 -2.47 13.57
N VAL A 41 -17.50 -2.18 14.50
CA VAL A 41 -18.88 -2.63 14.44
C VAL A 41 -19.76 -1.40 14.28
N ILE A 42 -20.70 -1.43 13.36
CA ILE A 42 -21.69 -0.37 13.12
C ILE A 42 -23.10 -0.95 13.06
N GLU A 43 -24.10 -0.12 13.29
CA GLU A 43 -25.50 -0.51 13.19
C GLU A 43 -26.00 -0.34 11.74
N LYS A 44 -26.98 -1.15 11.37
CA LYS A 44 -27.63 -1.00 10.06
C LYS A 44 -28.14 0.43 9.83
N GLY A 45 -27.73 1.00 8.71
CA GLY A 45 -28.14 2.32 8.25
C GLY A 45 -27.26 3.47 8.74
N ASP A 46 -26.19 3.18 9.50
CA ASP A 46 -25.23 4.19 9.91
C ASP A 46 -24.56 4.84 8.70
N ASP A 47 -24.33 6.16 8.79
CA ASP A 47 -23.46 6.89 7.87
C ASP A 47 -22.00 6.63 8.29
N TYR A 48 -21.25 5.90 7.45
CA TYR A 48 -19.91 5.44 7.77
C TYR A 48 -18.89 5.86 6.70
N ASN A 49 -18.00 6.77 7.08
CA ASN A 49 -16.89 7.21 6.23
C ASN A 49 -15.64 6.36 6.49
N LEU A 50 -15.18 5.65 5.45
CA LEU A 50 -14.01 4.76 5.50
C LEU A 50 -12.70 5.47 5.86
N LEU A 51 -12.56 6.76 5.58
CA LEU A 51 -11.35 7.55 5.86
C LEU A 51 -11.37 8.20 7.25
N ASN A 52 -12.49 8.14 7.99
CA ASN A 52 -12.56 8.81 9.28
C ASN A 52 -11.54 8.21 10.26
N GLY A 53 -10.66 9.07 10.79
CA GLY A 53 -9.57 8.69 11.68
C GLY A 53 -8.44 7.88 11.04
N VAL A 54 -8.41 7.73 9.70
CA VAL A 54 -7.34 7.04 8.98
C VAL A 54 -6.33 8.08 8.48
N SER A 55 -5.04 7.83 8.72
CA SER A 55 -3.94 8.70 8.26
C SER A 55 -2.74 7.87 7.82
N ALA A 56 -1.84 8.45 7.04
CA ALA A 56 -0.59 7.83 6.65
C ALA A 56 0.57 8.80 6.83
N PHE A 57 1.68 8.32 7.36
CA PHE A 57 2.88 9.14 7.54
C PHE A 57 4.12 8.34 7.18
N ASP A 58 5.03 8.96 6.45
CA ASP A 58 6.35 8.43 6.17
C ASP A 58 7.45 9.35 6.71
N LYS A 59 8.58 8.78 7.10
CA LYS A 59 9.67 9.53 7.73
C LYS A 59 10.36 10.50 6.75
N GLU A 60 10.47 10.13 5.49
CA GLU A 60 11.14 10.90 4.45
C GLU A 60 10.14 11.75 3.64
N ASP A 61 8.95 11.22 3.38
CA ASP A 61 7.90 11.84 2.57
C ASP A 61 6.91 12.73 3.37
N GLY A 62 6.82 12.55 4.69
CA GLY A 62 5.91 13.29 5.55
C GLY A 62 4.48 12.75 5.54
N ASP A 63 3.48 13.65 5.55
CA ASP A 63 2.06 13.26 5.56
C ASP A 63 1.63 12.75 4.18
N LEU A 64 1.20 11.49 4.14
CA LEU A 64 0.75 10.79 2.94
C LEU A 64 -0.74 10.47 2.99
N THR A 65 -1.50 11.08 3.90
CA THR A 65 -2.92 10.78 4.13
C THR A 65 -3.76 10.92 2.85
N ASP A 66 -3.47 11.92 2.03
CA ASP A 66 -4.17 12.13 0.74
C ASP A 66 -3.79 11.10 -0.34
N LYS A 67 -2.72 10.32 -0.13
CA LYS A 67 -2.29 9.23 -1.05
C LYS A 67 -2.89 7.88 -0.67
N ILE A 68 -3.70 7.80 0.39
CA ILE A 68 -4.33 6.54 0.79
C ILE A 68 -5.36 6.13 -0.26
N THR A 69 -5.20 4.91 -0.75
CA THR A 69 -6.15 4.26 -1.65
C THR A 69 -6.94 3.21 -0.88
N ILE A 70 -8.24 3.11 -1.16
CA ILE A 70 -9.15 2.17 -0.51
C ILE A 70 -9.71 1.21 -1.55
N ALA A 71 -9.64 -0.08 -1.25
CA ALA A 71 -10.26 -1.15 -2.01
C ALA A 71 -11.28 -1.91 -1.15
N GLY A 72 -12.45 -2.16 -1.73
CA GLY A 72 -13.58 -2.77 -1.03
C GLY A 72 -14.80 -1.87 -1.03
N ASN A 73 -15.97 -2.46 -0.76
CA ASN A 73 -17.23 -1.75 -0.65
C ASN A 73 -17.97 -2.28 0.58
N ILE A 74 -18.66 -1.37 1.27
CA ILE A 74 -19.53 -1.68 2.40
C ILE A 74 -20.95 -1.27 2.06
N ASP A 75 -21.90 -2.14 2.38
CA ASP A 75 -23.33 -1.83 2.35
C ASP A 75 -23.85 -1.76 3.79
N THR A 76 -23.96 -0.55 4.34
CA THR A 76 -24.41 -0.35 5.72
C THR A 76 -25.88 -0.72 5.92
N ASN A 77 -26.64 -0.99 4.86
CA ASN A 77 -28.04 -1.43 4.97
C ASN A 77 -28.20 -2.95 5.06
N LYS A 78 -27.10 -3.70 4.89
CA LYS A 78 -27.09 -5.17 4.93
C LYS A 78 -26.19 -5.66 6.05
N PRO A 79 -26.76 -6.33 7.07
CA PRO A 79 -25.96 -6.99 8.10
C PRO A 79 -24.97 -7.98 7.49
N GLY A 80 -23.76 -8.01 8.03
CA GLY A 80 -22.67 -8.83 7.51
C GLY A 80 -21.29 -8.27 7.79
N GLN A 81 -20.27 -9.06 7.48
CA GLN A 81 -18.88 -8.64 7.61
C GLN A 81 -18.33 -8.19 6.25
N TYR A 82 -17.77 -6.99 6.22
CA TYR A 82 -17.16 -6.37 5.05
C TYR A 82 -15.66 -6.24 5.26
N LYS A 83 -14.88 -6.50 4.20
CA LYS A 83 -13.43 -6.35 4.19
C LYS A 83 -13.06 -5.11 3.38
N VAL A 84 -12.28 -4.22 3.98
CA VAL A 84 -11.74 -3.02 3.35
C VAL A 84 -10.22 -3.06 3.45
N GLU A 85 -9.53 -2.91 2.32
CA GLU A 85 -8.07 -2.81 2.24
C GLU A 85 -7.68 -1.35 2.01
N TYR A 86 -6.75 -0.85 2.82
CA TYR A 86 -6.12 0.44 2.69
C TYR A 86 -4.70 0.22 2.20
N LYS A 87 -4.25 1.03 1.24
CA LYS A 87 -2.90 1.01 0.70
C LYS A 87 -2.38 2.44 0.59
N VAL A 88 -1.14 2.67 1.01
CA VAL A 88 -0.39 3.90 0.73
C VAL A 88 0.94 3.56 0.09
N GLU A 89 1.41 4.44 -0.80
CA GLU A 89 2.69 4.32 -1.52
C GLU A 89 3.43 5.66 -1.40
N ASP A 90 4.71 5.61 -1.02
CA ASP A 90 5.58 6.78 -0.90
C ASP A 90 6.17 7.20 -2.26
N SER A 91 7.00 8.25 -2.28
CA SER A 91 7.62 8.73 -3.52
C SER A 91 8.69 7.80 -4.10
N SER A 92 9.27 6.93 -3.26
CA SER A 92 10.31 5.95 -3.61
C SER A 92 9.74 4.59 -4.02
N GLY A 93 8.42 4.40 -3.93
CA GLY A 93 7.70 3.17 -4.27
C GLY A 93 7.58 2.15 -3.13
N ALA A 94 7.90 2.50 -1.87
CA ALA A 94 7.58 1.63 -0.74
C ALA A 94 6.09 1.72 -0.41
N ILE A 95 5.51 0.58 -0.01
CA ILE A 95 4.07 0.39 0.12
C ILE A 95 3.75 -0.20 1.49
N ASP A 96 2.74 0.35 2.15
CA ASP A 96 2.08 -0.27 3.29
C ASP A 96 0.63 -0.61 2.98
N LYS A 97 0.15 -1.71 3.57
CA LYS A 97 -1.20 -2.24 3.39
C LYS A 97 -1.77 -2.68 4.72
N SER A 98 -3.02 -2.32 4.96
CA SER A 98 -3.75 -2.72 6.16
C SER A 98 -5.20 -3.04 5.84
N ILE A 99 -5.76 -4.01 6.55
CA ILE A 99 -7.13 -4.47 6.36
C ILE A 99 -7.96 -4.06 7.59
N ARG A 100 -9.17 -3.57 7.32
CA ARG A 100 -10.24 -3.38 8.31
C ARG A 100 -11.39 -4.32 8.02
N TYR A 101 -11.85 -5.04 9.04
CA TYR A 101 -13.14 -5.72 9.02
C TYR A 101 -14.20 -4.81 9.64
N ILE A 102 -15.32 -4.66 8.94
CA ILE A 102 -16.47 -3.90 9.41
C ILE A 102 -17.64 -4.85 9.54
N GLU A 103 -18.17 -4.99 10.74
CA GLU A 103 -19.39 -5.75 11.01
C GLU A 103 -20.59 -4.80 11.04
N VAL A 104 -21.54 -5.02 10.15
CA VAL A 104 -22.85 -4.36 10.19
C VAL A 104 -23.81 -5.27 10.93
N LYS A 105 -24.44 -4.76 11.98
CA LYS A 105 -25.44 -5.47 12.79
C LYS A 105 -26.87 -5.16 12.34
#